data_AF-A0A9P4M1N0-F1
#
_entry.id   AF-A0A9P4M1N0-F1
#
_cell.length_a   1.000
_cell.length_b   1.000
_cell.length_c   1.000
_cell.angle_alpha   90.00
_cell.angle_beta   90.00
_cell.angle_gamma   90.00
#
_symmetry.space_group_name_H-M   'P 1'
#
loop_
_entity.id
_entity.type
_entity.pdbx_description
1 polymer ?
#
loop_
_entity_poly.entity_id
_entity_poly.type
_entity_poly.pdbx_seq_one_letter_code
_entity_poly.pdbx_strand_id
1 'polypeptide(L)'
;MTRVNLFLFCVLSGLSQSAQTWAQDMGDELRNGFIRRFYHGSFIIGNGLYIDGGEYVVKIGDKNQQAVLNQTIAIDLSQSFSTNASSNGGDIAMTFIDKGQCPNFNDVVFWEDPSNGVAYAFGGGLSLAPSAVGGSPPSEALWKFTQDSGSLGGSWNQVFSSSNMGWQNVRRSTNGLSGSGASGGFFLGGLYNNLSSPEAQSDLDFPSQGMEIFNYSTQSLSYLPAYNYSSTGTGVAGGLAYVPTWGSAGLVVALGGQVAIDENAWDGGSYRSLGNISVFDPASGSWYAQMASGDIPSNRSKFCTVGARGGDNSTYEIFVYGGRYGPDPLGQNPDSDLIAVNKMLDEVYVLSIPAFQWFKANYTSEDLRMRHNCHAIGRQMISVGGFNQAHPAIDNALPIYENSTYWLAINDKDKYAQGIKVFDLTSLQWADQWVHTTPSYDLPTVVQQFYSNRKSKYPDSWSDSKLQSIFEKTSTKTSTSPSPSPSGKGKDSGSHDHAGLIAGCIVGGVLILALIVAITWCISGRRTPTGQGFFRTSDAVGISRHVAYNHGGQPSTELEGLDRTIHEVDVPPAELGSKVELRHELPRTELPRELPG
;
A
#
# COMPACT_ATOMS: atom_id res chain seq x y z
N MET A 1 6.88 -54.31 -2.84
CA MET A 1 6.75 -52.90 -3.26
C MET A 1 5.30 -52.43 -3.47
N THR A 2 4.28 -53.29 -3.38
CA THR A 2 2.88 -52.95 -3.76
C THR A 2 2.00 -52.37 -2.64
N ARG A 3 2.33 -52.58 -1.36
CA ARG A 3 1.51 -52.08 -0.24
C ARG A 3 1.82 -50.63 0.17
N VAL A 4 3.05 -50.16 -0.03
CA VAL A 4 3.47 -48.79 0.31
C VAL A 4 2.86 -47.78 -0.68
N ASN A 5 2.82 -48.12 -1.98
CA ASN A 5 2.23 -47.25 -3.00
C ASN A 5 0.70 -47.12 -2.86
N LEU A 6 0.00 -48.17 -2.42
CA LEU A 6 -1.45 -48.11 -2.21
C LEU A 6 -1.82 -47.26 -0.99
N PHE A 7 -1.03 -47.34 0.09
CA PHE A 7 -1.21 -46.50 1.27
C PHE A 7 -0.94 -45.03 0.96
N LEU A 8 0.11 -44.73 0.19
CA LEU A 8 0.44 -43.38 -0.25
C LEU A 8 -0.68 -42.81 -1.15
N PHE A 9 -1.24 -43.62 -2.04
CA PHE A 9 -2.36 -43.20 -2.91
C PHE A 9 -3.65 -42.95 -2.12
N CYS A 10 -3.99 -43.79 -1.13
CA CYS A 10 -5.15 -43.58 -0.27
C CYS A 10 -5.01 -42.36 0.64
N VAL A 11 -3.80 -42.10 1.16
CA VAL A 11 -3.52 -40.90 1.97
C VAL A 11 -3.58 -39.63 1.11
N LEU A 12 -2.97 -39.65 -0.09
CA LEU A 12 -3.02 -38.52 -1.02
C LEU A 12 -4.44 -38.24 -1.53
N SER A 13 -5.22 -39.28 -1.83
CA SER A 13 -6.63 -39.13 -2.25
C SER A 13 -7.57 -38.72 -1.11
N GLY A 14 -7.28 -39.14 0.12
CA GLY A 14 -7.97 -38.67 1.32
C GLY A 14 -7.69 -37.19 1.60
N LEU A 15 -6.43 -36.77 1.51
CA LEU A 15 -6.02 -35.37 1.67
C LEU A 15 -6.59 -34.46 0.56
N SER A 16 -6.67 -34.95 -0.68
CA SER A 16 -7.27 -34.20 -1.78
C SER A 16 -8.78 -34.04 -1.62
N GLN A 17 -9.48 -35.06 -1.13
CA GLN A 17 -10.93 -34.98 -0.85
C GLN A 17 -11.23 -34.05 0.34
N SER A 18 -10.42 -34.07 1.39
CA SER A 18 -10.57 -33.12 2.50
C SER A 18 -10.30 -31.68 2.07
N ALA A 19 -9.28 -31.44 1.23
CA ALA A 19 -9.01 -30.09 0.73
C ALA A 19 -10.13 -29.57 -0.19
N GLN A 20 -10.69 -30.44 -1.04
CA GLN A 20 -11.82 -30.07 -1.91
C GLN A 20 -13.10 -29.78 -1.13
N THR A 21 -13.38 -30.52 -0.06
CA THR A 21 -14.55 -30.27 0.80
C THR A 21 -14.44 -28.95 1.55
N TRP A 22 -13.26 -28.62 2.11
CA TRP A 22 -13.05 -27.35 2.80
C TRP A 22 -13.12 -26.13 1.87
N ALA A 23 -12.60 -26.25 0.65
CA ALA A 23 -12.72 -25.22 -0.38
C ALA A 23 -14.18 -24.98 -0.81
N GLN A 24 -14.97 -26.06 -0.90
CA GLN A 24 -16.40 -25.98 -1.18
C GLN A 24 -17.16 -25.33 -0.02
N ASP A 25 -16.87 -25.73 1.22
CA ASP A 25 -17.51 -25.18 2.42
C ASP A 25 -17.25 -23.67 2.55
N MET A 26 -15.99 -23.21 2.44
CA MET A 26 -15.68 -21.78 2.48
C MET A 26 -16.35 -21.01 1.32
N GLY A 27 -16.36 -21.60 0.13
CA GLY A 27 -17.00 -20.98 -1.03
C GLY A 27 -18.49 -20.75 -0.82
N ASP A 28 -19.18 -21.72 -0.24
CA ASP A 28 -20.60 -21.61 0.10
C ASP A 28 -20.85 -20.64 1.26
N GLU A 29 -19.97 -20.61 2.26
CA GLU A 29 -20.03 -19.64 3.37
C GLU A 29 -19.86 -18.20 2.90
N LEU A 30 -18.88 -17.92 2.05
CA LEU A 30 -18.66 -16.58 1.49
C LEU A 30 -19.81 -16.18 0.56
N ARG A 31 -20.35 -17.10 -0.24
CA ARG A 31 -21.51 -16.78 -1.08
C ARG A 31 -22.72 -16.45 -0.22
N ASN A 32 -23.07 -17.30 0.74
CA ASN A 32 -24.36 -17.24 1.42
C ASN A 32 -24.35 -16.53 2.78
N GLY A 33 -23.18 -16.27 3.33
CA GLY A 33 -23.00 -15.78 4.70
C GLY A 33 -22.22 -14.47 4.79
N PHE A 34 -21.74 -13.89 3.67
CA PHE A 34 -20.86 -12.72 3.72
C PHE A 34 -21.39 -11.58 4.60
N ILE A 35 -20.56 -11.16 5.56
CA ILE A 35 -20.75 -9.98 6.39
C ILE A 35 -19.76 -8.90 5.98
N ARG A 36 -18.46 -9.19 6.00
CA ARG A 36 -17.41 -8.20 5.70
C ARG A 36 -16.08 -8.86 5.34
N ARG A 37 -15.22 -8.13 4.64
CA ARG A 37 -13.81 -8.47 4.39
C ARG A 37 -12.92 -7.27 4.63
N PHE A 38 -11.75 -7.49 5.23
CA PHE A 38 -10.83 -6.43 5.62
C PHE A 38 -9.38 -6.92 5.63
N TYR A 39 -8.42 -5.99 5.64
CA TYR A 39 -6.96 -6.24 5.55
C TYR A 39 -6.50 -7.07 4.33
N HIS A 40 -7.36 -7.28 3.35
CA HIS A 40 -7.02 -7.98 2.12
C HIS A 40 -6.27 -7.03 1.18
N GLY A 41 -5.50 -7.62 0.26
CA GLY A 41 -5.13 -6.93 -0.97
C GLY A 41 -5.97 -7.43 -2.14
N SER A 42 -5.97 -6.68 -3.22
CA SER A 42 -6.59 -7.10 -4.49
C SER A 42 -5.81 -6.58 -5.68
N PHE A 43 -5.95 -7.24 -6.82
CA PHE A 43 -5.26 -6.89 -8.06
C PHE A 43 -6.05 -7.32 -9.29
N ILE A 44 -5.76 -6.71 -10.43
CA ILE A 44 -6.35 -7.02 -11.73
C ILE A 44 -5.32 -7.70 -12.63
N ILE A 45 -5.73 -8.79 -13.28
CA ILE A 45 -5.02 -9.37 -14.43
C ILE A 45 -6.04 -9.68 -15.51
N GLY A 46 -5.84 -9.11 -16.70
CA GLY A 46 -6.80 -9.23 -17.79
C GLY A 46 -8.19 -8.75 -17.35
N ASN A 47 -9.16 -9.66 -17.39
CA ASN A 47 -10.54 -9.42 -16.93
C ASN A 47 -10.82 -10.00 -15.54
N GLY A 48 -9.82 -10.47 -14.80
CA GLY A 48 -9.99 -11.02 -13.45
C GLY A 48 -9.72 -9.97 -12.37
N LEU A 49 -10.67 -9.76 -11.47
CA LEU A 49 -10.42 -9.14 -10.16
C LEU A 49 -10.06 -10.24 -9.17
N TYR A 50 -8.85 -10.17 -8.63
CA TYR A 50 -8.33 -11.11 -7.65
C TYR A 50 -8.30 -10.47 -6.27
N ILE A 51 -8.74 -11.22 -5.26
CA ILE A 51 -8.73 -10.81 -3.85
C ILE A 51 -7.99 -11.87 -3.07
N ASP A 52 -6.96 -11.46 -2.33
CA ASP A 52 -6.09 -12.38 -1.59
C ASP A 52 -5.65 -11.78 -0.26
N GLY A 53 -5.39 -12.65 0.72
CA GLY A 53 -5.01 -12.27 2.06
C GLY A 53 -6.15 -11.61 2.83
N GLY A 54 -5.80 -11.07 4.00
CA GLY A 54 -6.76 -10.48 4.91
C GLY A 54 -7.68 -11.50 5.58
N GLU A 55 -8.74 -10.94 6.13
CA GLU A 55 -9.73 -11.64 6.94
C GLU A 55 -11.13 -11.33 6.43
N TYR A 56 -12.07 -12.19 6.81
CA TYR A 56 -13.48 -11.99 6.54
C TYR A 56 -14.34 -12.48 7.70
N VAL A 57 -15.58 -11.98 7.73
CA VAL A 57 -16.63 -12.45 8.62
C VAL A 57 -17.77 -13.01 7.77
N VAL A 58 -18.23 -14.20 8.12
CA VAL A 58 -19.38 -14.88 7.52
C VAL A 58 -20.37 -15.31 8.60
N LYS A 59 -21.64 -15.36 8.25
CA LYS A 59 -22.70 -15.92 9.07
C LYS A 59 -22.88 -17.40 8.74
N ILE A 60 -22.63 -18.26 9.72
CA ILE A 60 -22.79 -19.72 9.63
C ILE A 60 -23.85 -20.12 10.65
N GLY A 61 -25.02 -20.54 10.15
CA GLY A 61 -26.21 -20.71 10.98
C GLY A 61 -26.61 -19.37 11.64
N ASP A 62 -26.68 -19.36 12.96
CA ASP A 62 -27.02 -18.16 13.75
C ASP A 62 -25.80 -17.40 14.29
N LYS A 63 -24.57 -17.84 13.97
CA LYS A 63 -23.34 -17.25 14.49
C LYS A 63 -22.52 -16.60 13.39
N ASN A 64 -21.96 -15.44 13.70
CA ASN A 64 -20.97 -14.82 12.84
C ASN A 64 -19.59 -15.33 13.24
N GLN A 65 -18.80 -15.73 12.24
CA GLN A 65 -17.48 -16.32 12.40
C GLN A 65 -16.48 -15.53 11.57
N GLN A 66 -15.33 -15.26 12.16
CA GLN A 66 -14.21 -14.62 11.49
C GLN A 66 -13.19 -15.68 11.09
N ALA A 67 -12.63 -15.54 9.90
CA ALA A 67 -11.60 -16.41 9.39
C ALA A 67 -10.58 -15.64 8.54
N VAL A 68 -9.39 -16.23 8.39
CA VAL A 68 -8.38 -15.77 7.44
C VAL A 68 -8.74 -16.28 6.05
N LEU A 69 -8.59 -15.43 5.04
CA LEU A 69 -8.74 -15.84 3.65
C LEU A 69 -7.53 -16.69 3.24
N ASN A 70 -7.73 -17.99 3.10
CA ASN A 70 -6.70 -18.97 2.76
C ASN A 70 -6.70 -19.40 1.28
N GLN A 71 -7.53 -18.77 0.45
CA GLN A 71 -7.59 -18.96 -1.00
C GLN A 71 -7.63 -17.60 -1.71
N THR A 72 -7.11 -17.53 -2.93
CA THR A 72 -7.32 -16.37 -3.78
C THR A 72 -8.71 -16.46 -4.40
N ILE A 73 -9.51 -15.39 -4.27
CA ILE A 73 -10.81 -15.28 -4.92
C ILE A 73 -10.61 -14.57 -6.25
N ALA A 74 -11.19 -15.08 -7.33
CA ALA A 74 -11.23 -14.43 -8.64
C ALA A 74 -12.67 -14.13 -9.06
N ILE A 75 -12.91 -12.93 -9.56
CA ILE A 75 -14.21 -12.44 -10.06
C ILE A 75 -14.05 -12.05 -11.53
N ASP A 76 -14.98 -12.49 -12.36
CA ASP A 76 -14.96 -12.22 -13.80
C ASP A 76 -15.52 -10.82 -14.11
N LEU A 77 -14.65 -9.88 -14.48
CA LEU A 77 -15.02 -8.54 -14.90
C LEU A 77 -15.48 -8.48 -16.37
N SER A 78 -15.40 -9.58 -17.12
CA SER A 78 -15.95 -9.65 -18.49
C SER A 78 -17.48 -9.77 -18.50
N GLN A 79 -18.10 -10.01 -17.34
CA GLN A 79 -19.54 -10.07 -17.16
C GLN A 79 -20.01 -8.91 -16.29
N SER A 80 -21.20 -8.37 -16.59
CA SER A 80 -21.82 -7.37 -15.73
C SER A 80 -22.45 -8.04 -14.50
N PHE A 81 -22.39 -7.37 -13.34
CA PHE A 81 -23.01 -7.85 -12.11
C PHE A 81 -23.51 -6.70 -11.25
N SER A 82 -24.55 -6.97 -10.45
CA SER A 82 -25.10 -6.04 -9.46
C SER A 82 -24.21 -5.98 -8.22
N THR A 83 -24.06 -4.79 -7.63
CA THR A 83 -23.39 -4.59 -6.34
C THR A 83 -24.36 -4.61 -5.17
N ASN A 84 -25.68 -4.64 -5.42
CA ASN A 84 -26.70 -4.67 -4.38
C ASN A 84 -26.75 -6.02 -3.66
N ALA A 85 -26.67 -6.03 -2.33
CA ALA A 85 -26.78 -7.25 -1.51
C ALA A 85 -28.23 -7.74 -1.32
N SER A 86 -29.04 -7.79 -2.39
CA SER A 86 -30.48 -8.12 -2.31
C SER A 86 -30.79 -9.54 -1.80
N SER A 87 -29.80 -10.44 -1.87
CA SER A 87 -29.72 -11.72 -1.15
C SER A 87 -28.25 -12.02 -0.89
N ASN A 88 -27.93 -12.67 0.23
CA ASN A 88 -26.55 -12.95 0.67
C ASN A 88 -25.62 -13.31 -0.51
N GLY A 89 -24.74 -12.37 -0.91
CA GLY A 89 -23.72 -12.52 -1.97
C GLY A 89 -24.20 -12.85 -3.39
N GLY A 90 -25.50 -12.77 -3.68
CA GLY A 90 -26.18 -13.57 -4.71
C GLY A 90 -25.88 -13.36 -6.20
N ASP A 91 -25.16 -12.32 -6.65
CA ASP A 91 -24.97 -12.06 -8.10
C ASP A 91 -23.50 -12.09 -8.57
N ILE A 92 -22.54 -12.18 -7.65
CA ILE A 92 -21.11 -12.12 -8.01
C ILE A 92 -20.54 -13.55 -8.07
N ALA A 93 -20.27 -14.01 -9.29
CA ALA A 93 -19.64 -15.30 -9.51
C ALA A 93 -18.16 -15.26 -9.09
N MET A 94 -17.84 -16.02 -8.04
CA MET A 94 -16.48 -16.19 -7.53
C MET A 94 -15.87 -17.52 -7.98
N THR A 95 -14.58 -17.52 -8.30
CA THR A 95 -13.72 -18.70 -8.42
C THR A 95 -12.74 -18.70 -7.26
N PHE A 96 -12.47 -19.87 -6.67
CA PHE A 96 -11.54 -20.02 -5.56
C PHE A 96 -10.29 -20.75 -6.04
N ILE A 97 -9.12 -20.17 -5.77
CA ILE A 97 -7.82 -20.64 -6.27
C ILE A 97 -6.95 -20.98 -5.06
N ASP A 98 -6.35 -22.17 -5.11
CA ASP A 98 -5.44 -22.64 -4.08
C ASP A 98 -4.15 -21.80 -4.05
N LYS A 99 -3.72 -21.43 -2.83
CA LYS A 99 -2.53 -20.59 -2.64
C LYS A 99 -1.23 -21.37 -2.63
N GLY A 100 -1.28 -22.70 -2.63
CA GLY A 100 -0.12 -23.56 -2.49
C GLY A 100 0.66 -23.23 -1.22
N GLN A 101 1.86 -22.68 -1.39
CA GLN A 101 2.75 -22.30 -0.27
C GLN A 101 2.79 -20.78 -0.04
N CYS A 102 2.04 -19.99 -0.81
CA CYS A 102 1.98 -18.55 -0.60
C CYS A 102 1.33 -18.23 0.76
N PRO A 103 1.98 -17.47 1.65
CA PRO A 103 1.43 -17.15 2.95
C PRO A 103 0.12 -16.36 2.90
N ASN A 104 -0.65 -16.48 3.98
CA ASN A 104 -1.83 -15.64 4.21
C ASN A 104 -1.44 -14.46 5.08
N PHE A 105 -1.44 -13.27 4.48
CA PHE A 105 -1.06 -12.04 5.17
C PHE A 105 -2.20 -11.03 5.18
N ASN A 106 -2.31 -10.30 6.28
CA ASN A 106 -3.03 -9.03 6.37
C ASN A 106 -2.16 -7.92 5.79
N ASP A 107 -2.80 -6.89 5.23
CA ASP A 107 -2.17 -5.69 4.67
C ASP A 107 -1.10 -6.02 3.60
N VAL A 108 -1.26 -7.15 2.90
CA VAL A 108 -0.46 -7.50 1.71
C VAL A 108 -0.84 -6.57 0.56
N VAL A 109 0.16 -6.16 -0.22
CA VAL A 109 -0.04 -5.35 -1.42
C VAL A 109 0.37 -6.14 -2.65
N PHE A 110 -0.20 -5.77 -3.80
CA PHE A 110 0.07 -6.42 -5.07
C PHE A 110 0.57 -5.41 -6.09
N TRP A 111 1.62 -5.77 -6.81
CA TRP A 111 2.14 -5.00 -7.94
C TRP A 111 1.81 -5.72 -9.23
N GLU A 112 0.90 -5.11 -9.99
CA GLU A 112 0.43 -5.63 -11.27
C GLU A 112 1.48 -5.41 -12.37
N ASP A 113 1.79 -6.47 -13.12
CA ASP A 113 2.48 -6.40 -14.39
C ASP A 113 1.53 -6.90 -15.50
N PRO A 114 0.64 -6.01 -15.99
CA PRO A 114 -0.36 -6.38 -16.99
C PRO A 114 0.27 -6.87 -18.30
N SER A 115 1.48 -6.42 -18.62
CA SER A 115 2.18 -6.80 -19.85
C SER A 115 2.51 -8.29 -19.89
N ASN A 116 2.75 -8.88 -18.72
CA ASN A 116 3.09 -10.29 -18.57
C ASN A 116 1.94 -11.13 -17.95
N GLY A 117 0.80 -10.51 -17.63
CA GLY A 117 -0.35 -11.20 -17.06
C GLY A 117 -0.08 -11.75 -15.66
N VAL A 118 0.69 -11.02 -14.84
CA VAL A 118 1.15 -11.48 -13.52
C VAL A 118 0.99 -10.38 -12.46
N ALA A 119 0.94 -10.78 -11.20
CA ALA A 119 0.97 -9.87 -10.07
C ALA A 119 1.97 -10.36 -9.03
N TYR A 120 2.67 -9.43 -8.38
CA TYR A 120 3.65 -9.73 -7.34
C TYR A 120 3.12 -9.34 -5.97
N ALA A 121 3.14 -10.25 -5.00
CA ALA A 121 2.75 -9.98 -3.61
C ALA A 121 3.94 -9.49 -2.79
N PHE A 122 3.78 -8.37 -2.10
CA PHE A 122 4.78 -7.78 -1.23
C PHE A 122 4.16 -7.26 0.08
N GLY A 123 4.98 -7.12 1.12
CA GLY A 123 4.52 -6.61 2.41
C GLY A 123 3.63 -7.59 3.17
N GLY A 124 2.97 -7.07 4.20
CA GLY A 124 1.97 -7.78 4.98
C GLY A 124 2.51 -8.50 6.22
N GLY A 125 1.59 -8.94 7.08
CA GLY A 125 1.90 -9.62 8.33
C GLY A 125 0.88 -10.68 8.69
N LEU A 126 1.22 -11.52 9.66
CA LEU A 126 0.31 -12.57 10.14
C LEU A 126 -0.96 -11.97 10.75
N SER A 127 -2.06 -12.67 10.52
CA SER A 127 -3.35 -12.35 11.14
C SER A 127 -3.36 -12.72 12.62
N LEU A 128 -4.06 -11.90 13.41
CA LEU A 128 -4.39 -12.17 14.81
C LEU A 128 -5.81 -12.74 14.99
N ALA A 129 -6.50 -13.09 13.89
CA ALA A 129 -7.76 -13.80 13.96
C ALA A 129 -7.58 -15.13 14.73
N PRO A 130 -8.57 -15.58 15.52
CA PRO A 130 -8.46 -16.78 16.35
C PRO A 130 -7.98 -18.02 15.60
N SER A 131 -8.31 -18.14 14.31
CA SER A 131 -7.88 -19.24 13.42
C SER A 131 -6.39 -19.22 13.04
N ALA A 132 -5.67 -18.12 13.31
CA ALA A 132 -4.29 -17.89 12.85
C ALA A 132 -3.30 -17.50 13.97
N VAL A 133 -3.76 -17.39 15.22
CA VAL A 133 -2.90 -17.03 16.37
C VAL A 133 -1.83 -18.10 16.61
N GLY A 134 -0.59 -17.65 16.91
CA GLY A 134 0.50 -18.51 17.39
C GLY A 134 1.54 -18.91 16.34
N GLY A 135 1.44 -18.39 15.11
CA GLY A 135 2.46 -18.58 14.08
C GLY A 135 3.64 -17.61 14.20
N SER A 136 4.78 -17.99 13.62
CA SER A 136 5.88 -17.07 13.32
C SER A 136 5.85 -16.70 11.84
N PRO A 137 6.12 -15.44 11.46
CA PRO A 137 6.17 -15.07 10.06
C PRO A 137 7.22 -15.91 9.32
N PRO A 138 6.98 -16.30 8.06
CA PRO A 138 7.99 -16.98 7.26
C PRO A 138 9.12 -16.00 6.89
N SER A 139 10.24 -16.51 6.38
CA SER A 139 11.28 -15.64 5.81
C SER A 139 10.75 -14.71 4.72
N GLU A 140 11.46 -13.62 4.51
CA GLU A 140 11.17 -12.63 3.49
C GLU A 140 11.23 -13.26 2.09
N ALA A 141 10.18 -13.01 1.33
CA ALA A 141 9.98 -13.57 0.01
C ALA A 141 9.08 -12.66 -0.81
N LEU A 142 9.32 -12.65 -2.12
CA LEU A 142 8.38 -12.11 -3.10
C LEU A 142 7.66 -13.28 -3.76
N TRP A 143 6.34 -13.19 -3.84
CA TRP A 143 5.51 -14.19 -4.48
C TRP A 143 4.92 -13.62 -5.77
N LYS A 144 4.71 -14.49 -6.76
CA LYS A 144 4.14 -14.12 -8.05
C LYS A 144 2.93 -15.00 -8.34
N PHE A 145 1.82 -14.36 -8.63
CA PHE A 145 0.66 -14.99 -9.22
C PHE A 145 0.77 -14.96 -10.74
N THR A 146 0.54 -16.10 -11.37
CA THR A 146 0.46 -16.22 -12.83
C THR A 146 -0.91 -16.76 -13.19
N GLN A 147 -1.67 -16.01 -13.99
CA GLN A 147 -2.98 -16.42 -14.47
C GLN A 147 -2.84 -17.54 -15.52
N ASP A 148 -3.69 -18.55 -15.43
CA ASP A 148 -3.75 -19.62 -16.42
C ASP A 148 -4.38 -19.09 -17.72
N SER A 149 -3.78 -19.44 -18.86
CA SER A 149 -4.25 -18.98 -20.17
C SER A 149 -5.71 -19.33 -20.42
N GLY A 150 -6.53 -18.31 -20.71
CA GLY A 150 -7.94 -18.46 -21.07
C GLY A 150 -8.87 -18.79 -19.89
N SER A 151 -8.43 -18.65 -18.64
CA SER A 151 -9.27 -18.87 -17.46
C SER A 151 -9.02 -17.82 -16.37
N LEU A 152 -9.89 -17.77 -15.35
CA LEU A 152 -9.64 -16.99 -14.14
C LEU A 152 -8.71 -17.69 -13.15
N GLY A 153 -8.38 -18.97 -13.37
CA GLY A 153 -7.47 -19.74 -12.53
C GLY A 153 -6.04 -19.20 -12.58
N GLY A 154 -5.17 -19.76 -11.75
CA GLY A 154 -3.76 -19.43 -11.73
C GLY A 154 -3.01 -20.12 -10.60
N SER A 155 -1.75 -19.77 -10.46
CA SER A 155 -0.88 -20.34 -9.43
C SER A 155 0.08 -19.33 -8.83
N TRP A 156 0.37 -19.52 -7.55
CA TRP A 156 1.39 -18.76 -6.82
C TRP A 156 2.73 -19.49 -6.82
N ASN A 157 3.79 -18.76 -7.14
CA ASN A 157 5.16 -19.25 -7.07
C ASN A 157 6.05 -18.24 -6.37
N GLN A 158 6.96 -18.73 -5.52
CA GLN A 158 7.97 -17.88 -4.90
C GLN A 158 9.03 -17.52 -5.95
N VAL A 159 9.32 -16.22 -6.10
CA VAL A 159 10.30 -15.73 -7.10
C VAL A 159 11.61 -15.33 -6.44
N PHE A 160 11.57 -14.82 -5.20
CA PHE A 160 12.75 -14.46 -4.42
C PHE A 160 12.67 -14.97 -2.99
N SER A 161 13.85 -15.20 -2.41
CA SER A 161 14.07 -15.47 -0.99
C SER A 161 15.17 -14.54 -0.47
N SER A 162 15.18 -14.30 0.85
CA SER A 162 16.21 -13.55 1.56
C SER A 162 17.65 -14.00 1.23
N SER A 163 17.83 -15.28 0.87
CA SER A 163 19.13 -15.87 0.53
C SER A 163 19.71 -15.46 -0.82
N ASN A 164 18.90 -15.01 -1.80
CA ASN A 164 19.32 -15.10 -3.20
C ASN A 164 19.64 -13.80 -3.95
N MET A 165 19.19 -12.59 -3.59
CA MET A 165 19.57 -11.37 -4.35
C MET A 165 19.44 -10.04 -3.58
N GLY A 166 20.21 -9.84 -2.50
CA GLY A 166 20.33 -8.52 -1.85
C GLY A 166 19.22 -8.16 -0.86
N TRP A 167 18.37 -9.12 -0.50
CA TRP A 167 17.27 -8.97 0.47
C TRP A 167 17.73 -9.04 1.94
N GLN A 168 19.03 -9.07 2.23
CA GLN A 168 19.56 -9.39 3.57
C GLN A 168 19.27 -8.37 4.67
N ASN A 169 18.48 -7.33 4.40
CA ASN A 169 18.02 -6.35 5.40
C ASN A 169 16.62 -5.80 5.07
N VAL A 170 15.88 -6.41 4.15
CA VAL A 170 14.51 -5.96 3.85
C VAL A 170 13.62 -6.46 4.96
N ARG A 171 13.02 -5.54 5.72
CA ARG A 171 12.00 -5.91 6.70
C ARG A 171 10.65 -5.85 6.03
N ARG A 172 9.92 -6.95 6.03
CA ARG A 172 8.56 -6.97 5.52
C ARG A 172 7.68 -6.11 6.43
N SER A 173 7.21 -4.99 5.90
CA SER A 173 6.33 -4.06 6.59
C SER A 173 4.88 -4.20 6.12
N THR A 174 3.97 -3.74 6.97
CA THR A 174 2.55 -3.56 6.72
C THR A 174 2.25 -2.08 6.54
N ASN A 175 1.09 -1.73 5.98
CA ASN A 175 0.61 -0.34 5.91
C ASN A 175 1.57 0.63 5.21
N GLY A 176 2.50 0.15 4.38
CA GLY A 176 3.31 1.03 3.55
C GLY A 176 2.49 1.59 2.39
N LEU A 177 3.01 2.67 1.82
CA LEU A 177 2.49 3.26 0.60
C LEU A 177 2.88 2.35 -0.57
N SER A 178 1.92 1.90 -1.40
CA SER A 178 2.21 0.99 -2.51
C SER A 178 1.56 1.44 -3.81
N GLY A 179 2.23 1.16 -4.93
CA GLY A 179 1.73 1.36 -6.28
C GLY A 179 2.61 0.65 -7.31
N SER A 180 2.09 0.40 -8.50
CA SER A 180 2.83 -0.24 -9.58
C SER A 180 2.53 0.39 -10.94
N GLY A 181 3.44 0.16 -11.88
CA GLY A 181 3.36 0.69 -13.23
C GLY A 181 4.30 -0.03 -14.18
N ALA A 182 4.46 0.51 -15.39
CA ALA A 182 5.23 -0.14 -16.45
C ALA A 182 6.69 -0.45 -16.07
N SER A 183 7.29 0.34 -15.18
CA SER A 183 8.67 0.15 -14.74
C SER A 183 8.83 -0.90 -13.64
N GLY A 184 7.76 -1.20 -12.88
CA GLY A 184 7.89 -1.97 -11.65
C GLY A 184 6.89 -1.63 -10.55
N GLY A 185 7.08 -2.30 -9.43
CA GLY A 185 6.38 -2.03 -8.17
C GLY A 185 7.19 -1.13 -7.23
N PHE A 186 6.47 -0.34 -6.44
CA PHE A 186 7.03 0.62 -5.50
C PHE A 186 6.37 0.44 -4.13
N PHE A 187 7.17 0.47 -3.06
CA PHE A 187 6.69 0.42 -1.68
C PHE A 187 7.47 1.38 -0.81
N LEU A 188 6.79 2.31 -0.16
CA LEU A 188 7.41 3.36 0.64
C LEU A 188 7.00 3.18 2.11
N GLY A 189 7.99 2.91 2.96
CA GLY A 189 7.87 2.84 4.41
C GLY A 189 7.00 1.68 4.94
N GLY A 190 5.97 2.02 5.70
CA GLY A 190 5.17 1.08 6.48
C GLY A 190 5.68 0.84 7.89
N LEU A 191 5.09 -0.13 8.57
CA LEU A 191 5.40 -0.53 9.94
C LEU A 191 5.76 -2.02 9.97
N TYR A 192 6.80 -2.39 10.71
CA TYR A 192 7.16 -3.80 10.92
C TYR A 192 7.21 -4.15 12.40
N ASN A 193 6.89 -5.41 12.71
CA ASN A 193 6.93 -6.01 14.03
C ASN A 193 7.11 -7.53 13.91
N ASN A 194 7.06 -8.25 15.04
CA ASN A 194 7.25 -9.71 15.10
C ASN A 194 6.18 -10.55 14.35
N LEU A 195 5.09 -9.93 13.88
CA LEU A 195 4.07 -10.58 13.05
C LEU A 195 4.36 -10.42 11.55
N SER A 196 5.15 -9.42 11.14
CA SER A 196 5.43 -9.14 9.73
C SER A 196 6.80 -9.64 9.28
N SER A 197 7.82 -9.54 10.13
CA SER A 197 9.19 -9.95 9.82
C SER A 197 9.79 -10.82 10.93
N PRO A 198 10.45 -11.96 10.62
CA PRO A 198 11.07 -12.82 11.62
C PRO A 198 12.21 -12.15 12.39
N GLU A 199 12.82 -11.11 11.81
CA GLU A 199 13.93 -10.38 12.40
C GLU A 199 13.47 -9.36 13.44
N ALA A 200 12.18 -9.02 13.44
CA ALA A 200 11.58 -8.14 14.43
C ALA A 200 11.32 -8.94 15.72
N GLN A 201 12.07 -8.64 16.78
CA GLN A 201 11.99 -9.34 18.06
C GLN A 201 11.01 -8.68 19.06
N SER A 202 10.15 -7.78 18.57
CA SER A 202 9.22 -7.01 19.40
C SER A 202 7.85 -6.93 18.74
N ASP A 203 6.84 -6.89 19.59
CA ASP A 203 5.43 -6.64 19.28
C ASP A 203 5.11 -5.15 19.06
N LEU A 204 6.07 -4.26 19.34
CA LEU A 204 5.95 -2.84 19.01
C LEU A 204 6.09 -2.65 17.50
N ASP A 205 5.34 -1.68 16.97
CA ASP A 205 5.46 -1.25 15.59
C ASP A 205 6.66 -0.32 15.43
N PHE A 206 7.52 -0.64 14.47
CA PHE A 206 8.65 0.18 14.08
C PHE A 206 8.46 0.74 12.67
N PRO A 207 8.73 2.03 12.46
CA PRO A 207 8.74 2.65 11.14
C PRO A 207 9.77 1.98 10.21
N SER A 208 9.33 1.52 9.05
CA SER A 208 10.26 1.20 7.96
C SER A 208 10.64 2.49 7.24
N GLN A 209 11.93 2.61 6.89
CA GLN A 209 12.48 3.78 6.21
C GLN A 209 12.68 3.48 4.74
N GLY A 210 12.59 4.50 3.89
CA GLY A 210 12.93 4.38 2.48
C GLY A 210 11.87 3.68 1.64
N MET A 211 12.26 3.40 0.40
CA MET A 211 11.39 2.84 -0.63
C MET A 211 12.02 1.62 -1.28
N GLU A 212 11.30 0.51 -1.29
CA GLU A 212 11.59 -0.64 -2.11
C GLU A 212 11.06 -0.43 -3.53
N ILE A 213 11.89 -0.76 -4.52
CA ILE A 213 11.57 -0.63 -5.94
C ILE A 213 11.89 -1.96 -6.62
N PHE A 214 10.85 -2.64 -7.10
CA PHE A 214 10.99 -3.90 -7.82
C PHE A 214 10.87 -3.67 -9.32
N ASN A 215 11.96 -3.91 -10.05
CA ASN A 215 11.98 -3.75 -11.50
C ASN A 215 11.54 -5.06 -12.19
N TYR A 216 10.47 -5.00 -12.99
CA TYR A 216 9.93 -6.17 -13.69
C TYR A 216 10.89 -6.75 -14.74
N SER A 217 11.63 -5.90 -15.45
CA SER A 217 12.50 -6.31 -16.54
C SER A 217 13.76 -7.01 -16.03
N THR A 218 14.43 -6.41 -15.04
CA THR A 218 15.64 -6.97 -14.45
C THR A 218 15.35 -8.00 -13.36
N GLN A 219 14.10 -8.11 -12.91
CA GLN A 219 13.68 -8.98 -11.83
C GLN A 219 14.54 -8.77 -10.57
N SER A 220 14.76 -7.49 -10.23
CA SER A 220 15.61 -7.10 -9.09
C SER A 220 14.87 -6.13 -8.17
N LEU A 221 15.01 -6.35 -6.86
CA LEU A 221 14.59 -5.40 -5.84
C LEU A 221 15.74 -4.44 -5.52
N SER A 222 15.43 -3.17 -5.38
CA SER A 222 16.37 -2.13 -4.94
C SER A 222 15.76 -1.33 -3.80
N TYR A 223 16.63 -0.71 -2.99
CA TYR A 223 16.25 0.11 -1.85
C TYR A 223 16.76 1.53 -2.07
N LEU A 224 15.90 2.53 -1.82
CA LEU A 224 16.26 3.93 -1.90
C LEU A 224 15.84 4.67 -0.62
N PRO A 225 16.77 5.34 0.09
CA PRO A 225 16.40 6.21 1.20
C PRO A 225 15.46 7.33 0.75
N ALA A 226 14.44 7.63 1.55
CA ALA A 226 13.39 8.59 1.21
C ALA A 226 13.42 9.84 2.11
N TYR A 227 14.60 10.29 2.56
CA TYR A 227 14.72 11.47 3.43
C TYR A 227 14.23 12.79 2.81
N ASN A 228 14.16 12.85 1.48
CA ASN A 228 13.56 13.97 0.76
C ASN A 228 12.02 13.86 0.64
N TYR A 229 11.45 12.70 0.95
CA TYR A 229 10.01 12.54 1.12
C TYR A 229 9.59 12.97 2.53
N SER A 230 10.25 12.48 3.58
CA SER A 230 10.02 12.83 4.99
C SER A 230 11.32 12.76 5.80
N SER A 231 11.39 13.44 6.95
CA SER A 231 12.61 13.46 7.77
C SER A 231 13.07 12.07 8.24
N THR A 232 12.13 11.15 8.47
CA THR A 232 12.38 9.75 8.84
C THR A 232 12.45 8.82 7.62
N GLY A 233 12.18 9.34 6.41
CA GLY A 233 12.08 8.52 5.21
C GLY A 233 10.90 7.53 5.21
N THR A 234 9.98 7.64 6.15
CA THR A 234 8.82 6.76 6.29
C THR A 234 7.57 7.38 5.68
N GLY A 235 6.74 6.55 5.05
CA GLY A 235 5.33 6.82 4.80
C GLY A 235 4.45 5.66 5.30
N VAL A 236 3.31 5.96 5.92
CA VAL A 236 2.37 4.96 6.46
C VAL A 236 0.96 5.28 6.01
N ALA A 237 0.26 4.28 5.48
CA ALA A 237 -1.16 4.29 5.15
C ALA A 237 -1.60 5.47 4.25
N GLY A 238 -0.74 5.92 3.34
CA GLY A 238 -1.09 6.82 2.24
C GLY A 238 -1.32 6.05 0.94
N GLY A 239 -1.24 6.74 -0.20
CA GLY A 239 -1.29 6.12 -1.53
C GLY A 239 -0.06 6.45 -2.39
N LEU A 240 0.33 5.52 -3.28
CA LEU A 240 1.20 5.82 -4.42
C LEU A 240 0.42 5.61 -5.71
N ALA A 241 0.43 6.62 -6.58
CA ALA A 241 -0.12 6.53 -7.91
C ALA A 241 1.01 6.59 -8.94
N TYR A 242 1.08 5.60 -9.83
CA TYR A 242 1.99 5.64 -10.98
C TYR A 242 1.36 6.46 -12.11
N VAL A 243 2.10 7.46 -12.60
CA VAL A 243 1.68 8.36 -13.68
C VAL A 243 2.57 8.11 -14.89
N PRO A 244 2.09 7.41 -15.93
CA PRO A 244 2.91 6.96 -17.06
C PRO A 244 3.27 8.08 -18.04
N THR A 245 2.59 9.23 -17.97
CA THR A 245 2.65 10.25 -19.03
C THR A 245 3.95 11.03 -19.04
N TRP A 246 4.49 11.40 -17.87
CA TRP A 246 5.67 12.26 -17.73
C TRP A 246 6.85 11.51 -17.12
N GLY A 247 8.07 12.03 -17.34
CA GLY A 247 9.31 11.31 -16.99
C GLY A 247 9.61 10.17 -17.96
N SER A 248 10.88 9.78 -18.10
CA SER A 248 11.25 8.68 -19.01
C SER A 248 10.87 7.29 -18.48
N ALA A 249 10.60 7.18 -17.18
CA ALA A 249 10.17 5.94 -16.52
C ALA A 249 8.73 6.03 -15.98
N GLY A 250 7.98 7.09 -16.33
CA GLY A 250 6.82 7.51 -15.56
C GLY A 250 7.23 8.27 -14.29
N LEU A 251 6.24 8.78 -13.56
CA LEU A 251 6.41 9.38 -12.24
C LEU A 251 5.60 8.59 -11.20
N VAL A 252 5.99 8.65 -9.94
CA VAL A 252 5.22 8.08 -8.82
C VAL A 252 4.80 9.22 -7.90
N VAL A 253 3.50 9.36 -7.65
CA VAL A 253 2.94 10.43 -6.83
C VAL A 253 2.53 9.87 -5.47
N ALA A 254 3.14 10.36 -4.40
CA ALA A 254 2.80 10.01 -3.03
C ALA A 254 1.75 10.98 -2.47
N LEU A 255 0.68 10.41 -1.91
CA LEU A 255 -0.49 11.13 -1.44
C LEU A 255 -0.79 10.78 0.02
N GLY A 256 -1.04 11.81 0.82
CA GLY A 256 -1.56 11.68 2.19
C GLY A 256 -0.82 10.65 3.05
N GLY A 257 -1.56 9.96 3.91
CA GLY A 257 -0.99 9.07 4.90
C GLY A 257 -0.35 9.82 6.06
N GLN A 258 0.52 9.13 6.77
CA GLN A 258 1.24 9.61 7.93
C GLN A 258 2.75 9.38 7.76
N VAL A 259 3.54 10.11 8.54
CA VAL A 259 4.99 9.90 8.65
C VAL A 259 5.37 9.79 10.12
N ALA A 260 6.34 8.94 10.44
CA ALA A 260 6.85 8.82 11.79
C ALA A 260 7.63 10.09 12.18
N ILE A 261 7.55 10.51 13.44
CA ILE A 261 8.34 11.62 14.01
C ILE A 261 9.61 11.05 14.66
N ASP A 262 9.50 9.88 15.31
CA ASP A 262 10.61 9.06 15.80
C ASP A 262 10.79 7.80 14.92
N GLU A 263 12.03 7.49 14.56
CA GLU A 263 12.37 6.27 13.79
C GLU A 263 12.43 5.01 14.66
N ASN A 264 12.51 5.15 15.98
CA ASN A 264 12.75 4.04 16.90
C ASN A 264 11.46 3.38 17.41
N ALA A 265 10.30 4.00 17.21
CA ALA A 265 9.00 3.44 17.56
C ALA A 265 7.89 4.20 16.82
N TRP A 266 6.78 3.54 16.52
CA TRP A 266 5.61 4.22 16.00
C TRP A 266 4.97 5.10 17.08
N ASP A 267 4.91 6.40 16.81
CA ASP A 267 4.44 7.46 17.72
C ASP A 267 3.03 7.95 17.39
N GLY A 268 2.31 7.20 16.55
CA GLY A 268 1.02 7.61 16.00
C GLY A 268 1.14 8.41 14.69
N GLY A 269 2.34 8.91 14.36
CA GLY A 269 2.67 9.61 13.13
C GLY A 269 1.97 10.96 12.94
N SER A 270 2.51 11.80 12.07
CA SER A 270 1.89 13.06 11.65
C SER A 270 1.35 12.96 10.24
N TYR A 271 0.16 13.52 9.99
CA TYR A 271 -0.49 13.43 8.69
C TYR A 271 0.24 14.24 7.63
N ARG A 272 0.22 13.74 6.40
CA ARG A 272 0.76 14.44 5.24
C ARG A 272 -0.29 15.27 4.54
N SER A 273 0.10 16.49 4.20
CA SER A 273 -0.75 17.40 3.46
C SER A 273 -1.10 16.85 2.09
N LEU A 274 -2.38 16.85 1.73
CA LEU A 274 -2.82 16.65 0.33
C LEU A 274 -2.73 17.94 -0.50
N GLY A 275 -2.35 19.06 0.11
CA GLY A 275 -2.02 20.31 -0.60
C GLY A 275 -0.55 20.40 -1.04
N ASN A 276 0.34 19.58 -0.48
CA ASN A 276 1.75 19.50 -0.87
C ASN A 276 2.07 18.10 -1.42
N ILE A 277 2.07 17.98 -2.74
CA ILE A 277 2.16 16.70 -3.45
C ILE A 277 3.62 16.30 -3.63
N SER A 278 3.99 15.12 -3.13
CA SER A 278 5.33 14.55 -3.33
C SER A 278 5.36 13.71 -4.61
N VAL A 279 6.34 13.99 -5.47
CA VAL A 279 6.51 13.32 -6.77
C VAL A 279 7.90 12.70 -6.84
N PHE A 280 7.97 11.40 -7.07
CA PHE A 280 9.20 10.66 -7.28
C PHE A 280 9.42 10.40 -8.77
N ASP A 281 10.64 10.67 -9.25
CA ASP A 281 11.11 10.28 -10.58
C ASP A 281 11.99 9.03 -10.47
N PRO A 282 11.50 7.84 -10.87
CA PRO A 282 12.27 6.61 -10.85
C PRO A 282 13.52 6.65 -11.74
N ALA A 283 13.55 7.50 -12.78
CA ALA A 283 14.71 7.58 -13.68
C ALA A 283 15.91 8.26 -13.01
N SER A 284 15.67 9.26 -12.16
CA SER A 284 16.73 9.97 -11.44
C SER A 284 16.86 9.56 -9.97
N GLY A 285 15.91 8.78 -9.44
CA GLY A 285 15.85 8.44 -8.01
C GLY A 285 15.61 9.66 -7.13
N SER A 286 14.91 10.69 -7.64
CA SER A 286 14.75 11.98 -6.95
C SER A 286 13.30 12.23 -6.55
N TRP A 287 13.12 12.83 -5.37
CA TRP A 287 11.84 13.33 -4.89
C TRP A 287 11.74 14.84 -5.16
N TYR A 288 10.54 15.27 -5.52
CA TYR A 288 10.13 16.65 -5.74
C TYR A 288 8.85 16.93 -4.96
N ALA A 289 8.57 18.21 -4.74
CA ALA A 289 7.34 18.67 -4.13
C ALA A 289 6.65 19.66 -5.06
N GLN A 290 5.32 19.63 -5.11
CA GLN A 290 4.50 20.59 -5.83
C GLN A 290 3.26 20.95 -5.03
N MET A 291 3.05 22.25 -4.79
CA MET A 291 1.82 22.73 -4.18
C MET A 291 0.64 22.54 -5.14
N ALA A 292 -0.43 21.95 -4.62
CA ALA A 292 -1.71 21.80 -5.28
C ALA A 292 -2.68 22.93 -4.89
N SER A 293 -3.70 23.13 -5.71
CA SER A 293 -4.75 24.12 -5.48
C SER A 293 -6.14 23.51 -5.68
N GLY A 294 -7.21 24.27 -5.39
CA GLY A 294 -8.59 23.80 -5.53
C GLY A 294 -9.23 23.28 -4.26
N ASP A 295 -10.11 22.30 -4.43
CA ASP A 295 -10.82 21.62 -3.34
C ASP A 295 -9.91 20.63 -2.65
N ILE A 296 -8.86 21.12 -1.99
CA ILE A 296 -7.85 20.28 -1.34
C ILE A 296 -8.54 19.42 -0.26
N PRO A 297 -8.43 18.08 -0.32
CA PRO A 297 -9.02 17.21 0.68
C PRO A 297 -8.37 17.43 2.05
N SER A 298 -9.13 17.19 3.12
CA SER A 298 -8.55 17.05 4.47
C SER A 298 -7.46 15.98 4.48
N ASN A 299 -6.39 16.22 5.24
CA ASN A 299 -5.30 15.25 5.38
C ASN A 299 -5.86 13.94 5.94
N ARG A 300 -5.51 12.82 5.30
CA ARG A 300 -6.15 11.54 5.57
C ARG A 300 -5.19 10.38 5.33
N SER A 301 -5.47 9.24 5.95
CA SER A 301 -4.80 7.97 5.75
C SER A 301 -5.82 6.85 5.48
N LYS A 302 -5.34 5.67 5.10
CA LYS A 302 -6.13 4.44 4.91
C LYS A 302 -7.24 4.57 3.85
N PHE A 303 -7.08 5.50 2.91
CA PHE A 303 -7.92 5.65 1.72
C PHE A 303 -7.43 4.71 0.61
N CYS A 304 -8.23 4.54 -0.44
CA CYS A 304 -7.75 3.92 -1.67
C CYS A 304 -7.48 4.99 -2.74
N THR A 305 -6.59 4.70 -3.69
CA THR A 305 -6.32 5.58 -4.82
C THR A 305 -6.31 4.80 -6.13
N VAL A 306 -6.81 5.40 -7.20
CA VAL A 306 -6.71 4.88 -8.58
C VAL A 306 -6.35 6.00 -9.55
N GLY A 307 -5.82 5.66 -10.72
CA GLY A 307 -5.48 6.63 -11.74
C GLY A 307 -6.20 6.36 -13.06
N ALA A 308 -6.57 7.42 -13.77
CA ALA A 308 -7.12 7.34 -15.11
C ALA A 308 -6.47 8.39 -16.01
N ARG A 309 -6.26 8.04 -17.28
CA ARG A 309 -5.60 8.91 -18.26
C ARG A 309 -6.64 9.58 -19.14
N GLY A 310 -6.61 10.91 -19.24
CA GLY A 310 -7.49 11.66 -20.13
C GLY A 310 -7.34 11.21 -21.60
N GLY A 311 -8.43 11.28 -22.38
CA GLY A 311 -8.49 10.70 -23.72
C GLY A 311 -7.48 11.26 -24.73
N ASP A 312 -7.04 12.51 -24.55
CA ASP A 312 -5.99 13.14 -25.38
C ASP A 312 -4.57 12.91 -24.84
N ASN A 313 -4.43 12.07 -23.81
CA ASN A 313 -3.19 11.72 -23.13
C ASN A 313 -2.44 12.90 -22.49
N SER A 314 -3.04 14.09 -22.46
CA SER A 314 -2.42 15.31 -21.95
C SER A 314 -2.63 15.54 -20.46
N THR A 315 -3.56 14.78 -19.85
CA THR A 315 -3.83 14.81 -18.42
C THR A 315 -3.83 13.40 -17.83
N TYR A 316 -3.67 13.35 -16.51
CA TYR A 316 -3.83 12.15 -15.72
C TYR A 316 -4.53 12.52 -14.42
N GLU A 317 -5.62 11.83 -14.11
CA GLU A 317 -6.42 12.07 -12.92
C GLU A 317 -6.16 10.97 -11.90
N ILE A 318 -5.81 11.38 -10.68
CA ILE A 318 -5.67 10.49 -9.54
C ILE A 318 -6.88 10.69 -8.64
N PHE A 319 -7.63 9.62 -8.41
CA PHE A 319 -8.84 9.62 -7.59
C PHE A 319 -8.50 9.08 -6.21
N VAL A 320 -8.94 9.78 -5.17
CA VAL A 320 -8.80 9.39 -3.77
C VAL A 320 -10.19 9.16 -3.19
N TYR A 321 -10.44 7.97 -2.63
CA TYR A 321 -11.73 7.63 -2.01
C TYR A 321 -11.57 7.24 -0.54
N GLY A 322 -12.38 7.89 0.30
CA GLY A 322 -12.56 7.52 1.69
C GLY A 322 -11.32 7.76 2.55
N GLY A 323 -11.02 6.80 3.41
CA GLY A 323 -9.99 6.85 4.43
C GLY A 323 -10.49 7.44 5.74
N ARG A 324 -9.58 7.99 6.51
CA ARG A 324 -9.89 8.66 7.77
C ARG A 324 -8.91 9.77 8.07
N TYR A 325 -9.30 10.64 8.98
CA TYR A 325 -8.37 11.51 9.70
C TYR A 325 -8.62 11.37 11.21
N GLY A 326 -7.64 11.79 12.00
CA GLY A 326 -7.70 11.66 13.45
C GLY A 326 -6.71 12.59 14.13
N PRO A 327 -6.48 12.40 15.44
CA PRO A 327 -5.52 13.18 16.21
C PRO A 327 -4.15 13.16 15.55
N ASP A 328 -3.50 14.32 15.50
CA ASP A 328 -2.16 14.50 14.96
C ASP A 328 -1.26 15.08 16.06
N PRO A 329 -0.13 14.43 16.41
CA PRO A 329 0.79 14.94 17.43
C PRO A 329 1.33 16.34 17.14
N LEU A 330 1.37 16.75 15.86
CA LEU A 330 1.80 18.08 15.43
C LEU A 330 0.64 19.03 15.14
N GLY A 331 -0.61 18.64 15.43
CA GLY A 331 -1.78 19.50 15.27
C GLY A 331 -2.11 19.89 13.83
N GLN A 332 -1.69 19.09 12.83
CA GLN A 332 -1.96 19.40 11.42
C GLN A 332 -3.43 19.19 11.01
N ASN A 333 -4.25 18.58 11.86
CA ASN A 333 -5.70 18.45 11.66
C ASN A 333 -6.44 19.38 12.64
N PRO A 334 -7.33 20.26 12.16
CA PRO A 334 -7.94 21.33 12.97
C PRO A 334 -9.00 20.87 13.98
N ASP A 335 -9.49 19.63 13.90
CA ASP A 335 -10.49 19.07 14.82
C ASP A 335 -9.82 18.24 15.93
N SER A 336 -8.86 18.83 16.64
CA SER A 336 -8.12 18.19 17.74
C SER A 336 -8.79 18.34 19.11
N ASP A 337 -10.11 18.54 19.16
CA ASP A 337 -10.83 18.50 20.43
C ASP A 337 -10.67 17.10 21.05
N LEU A 338 -10.28 17.11 22.32
CA LEU A 338 -9.59 16.03 23.07
C LEU A 338 -10.43 14.77 23.35
N ILE A 339 -11.39 14.42 22.49
CA ILE A 339 -12.12 13.15 22.52
C ILE A 339 -12.12 12.51 21.12
N ALA A 340 -11.04 11.77 20.83
CA ALA A 340 -11.07 10.40 20.32
C ALA A 340 -11.90 10.03 19.07
N VAL A 341 -12.23 10.92 18.13
CA VAL A 341 -12.92 10.49 16.90
C VAL A 341 -11.94 10.37 15.73
N ASN A 342 -11.46 9.14 15.49
CA ASN A 342 -10.98 8.74 14.16
C ASN A 342 -12.17 8.90 13.19
N LYS A 343 -12.25 10.02 12.49
CA LYS A 343 -13.37 10.30 11.59
C LYS A 343 -13.09 9.64 10.24
N MET A 344 -13.92 8.68 9.88
CA MET A 344 -13.86 8.11 8.54
C MET A 344 -14.50 9.03 7.53
N LEU A 345 -14.13 8.77 6.29
CA LEU A 345 -14.48 9.53 5.13
C LEU A 345 -15.06 8.59 4.09
N ASP A 346 -15.86 9.16 3.22
CA ASP A 346 -16.45 8.51 2.06
C ASP A 346 -16.43 9.40 0.83
N GLU A 347 -15.75 10.54 0.92
CA GLU A 347 -15.66 11.52 -0.15
C GLU A 347 -14.69 11.02 -1.24
N VAL A 348 -15.02 11.30 -2.50
CA VAL A 348 -14.12 11.10 -3.64
C VAL A 348 -13.58 12.45 -4.09
N TYR A 349 -12.26 12.53 -4.25
CA TYR A 349 -11.56 13.69 -4.82
C TYR A 349 -10.76 13.28 -6.04
N VAL A 350 -10.54 14.24 -6.94
CA VAL A 350 -9.76 14.07 -8.16
C VAL A 350 -8.61 15.07 -8.17
N LEU A 351 -7.37 14.59 -8.22
CA LEU A 351 -6.19 15.40 -8.51
C LEU A 351 -5.89 15.30 -10.00
N SER A 352 -6.04 16.39 -10.75
CA SER A 352 -5.66 16.43 -12.16
C SER A 352 -4.23 16.92 -12.34
N ILE A 353 -3.43 16.13 -13.04
CA ILE A 353 -2.06 16.39 -13.45
C ILE A 353 -2.08 16.69 -14.97
N PRO A 354 -1.40 17.72 -15.47
CA PRO A 354 -0.26 18.40 -14.84
C PRO A 354 -0.61 19.68 -14.08
N ALA A 355 -1.88 20.02 -13.91
CA ALA A 355 -2.27 21.25 -13.22
C ALA A 355 -2.04 21.23 -11.70
N PHE A 356 -1.93 20.05 -11.08
CA PHE A 356 -1.96 19.88 -9.63
C PHE A 356 -3.18 20.56 -8.99
N GLN A 357 -4.34 20.28 -9.59
CA GLN A 357 -5.62 20.86 -9.20
C GLN A 357 -6.52 19.78 -8.61
N TRP A 358 -7.01 20.00 -7.40
CA TRP A 358 -8.01 19.17 -6.76
C TRP A 358 -9.43 19.60 -7.12
N PHE A 359 -10.29 18.60 -7.27
CA PHE A 359 -11.73 18.73 -7.44
C PHE A 359 -12.42 17.75 -6.49
N LYS A 360 -13.54 18.19 -5.90
CA LYS A 360 -14.40 17.31 -5.10
C LYS A 360 -15.54 16.74 -5.93
N ALA A 361 -15.77 15.44 -5.85
CA ALA A 361 -16.97 14.83 -6.43
C ALA A 361 -18.21 15.29 -5.66
N ASN A 362 -19.30 15.58 -6.38
CA ASN A 362 -20.52 16.10 -5.79
C ASN A 362 -21.60 15.01 -5.72
N TYR A 363 -21.73 14.39 -4.55
CA TYR A 363 -22.79 13.44 -4.21
C TYR A 363 -23.02 13.44 -2.69
N THR A 364 -24.10 12.81 -2.23
CA THR A 364 -24.36 12.63 -0.80
C THR A 364 -23.49 11.53 -0.20
N SER A 365 -22.60 11.93 0.69
CA SER A 365 -21.76 11.05 1.50
C SER A 365 -22.57 10.22 2.50
N GLU A 366 -22.73 8.91 2.24
CA GLU A 366 -23.41 7.96 3.13
C GLU A 366 -22.61 6.67 3.41
N ASP A 367 -21.43 6.49 2.81
CA ASP A 367 -20.75 5.19 2.71
C ASP A 367 -19.27 5.23 3.07
N LEU A 368 -19.02 5.32 4.38
CA LEU A 368 -17.70 5.36 4.97
C LEU A 368 -16.88 4.13 4.57
N ARG A 369 -15.64 4.35 4.13
CA ARG A 369 -14.71 3.28 3.74
C ARG A 369 -13.28 3.63 4.12
N MET A 370 -12.61 2.74 4.84
CA MET A 370 -11.15 2.80 5.07
C MET A 370 -10.54 1.40 5.00
N ARG A 371 -9.23 1.32 4.72
CA ARG A 371 -8.49 0.06 4.49
C ARG A 371 -9.18 -0.85 3.46
N HIS A 372 -9.70 -0.22 2.41
CA HIS A 372 -10.27 -0.88 1.25
C HIS A 372 -9.28 -0.75 0.09
N ASN A 373 -9.44 -1.56 -0.95
CA ASN A 373 -8.65 -1.44 -2.18
C ASN A 373 -9.53 -0.92 -3.30
N CYS A 374 -8.90 -0.26 -4.28
CA CYS A 374 -9.61 0.20 -5.46
C CYS A 374 -8.84 -0.09 -6.73
N HIS A 375 -9.60 -0.33 -7.81
CA HIS A 375 -9.08 -0.63 -9.14
C HIS A 375 -9.87 0.15 -10.19
N ALA A 376 -9.18 0.81 -11.12
CA ALA A 376 -9.81 1.50 -12.24
C ALA A 376 -9.70 0.67 -13.52
N ILE A 377 -10.85 0.41 -14.14
CA ILE A 377 -10.95 -0.28 -15.42
C ILE A 377 -11.92 0.52 -16.30
N GLY A 378 -11.41 1.06 -17.42
CA GLY A 378 -12.15 2.05 -18.21
C GLY A 378 -12.50 3.26 -17.35
N ARG A 379 -13.78 3.66 -17.34
CA ARG A 379 -14.28 4.74 -16.47
C ARG A 379 -14.86 4.27 -15.14
N GLN A 380 -14.74 3.00 -14.79
CA GLN A 380 -15.30 2.47 -13.55
C GLN A 380 -14.18 2.19 -12.55
N MET A 381 -14.37 2.67 -11.32
CA MET A 381 -13.56 2.29 -10.16
C MET A 381 -14.34 1.27 -9.33
N ILE A 382 -13.73 0.12 -9.10
CA ILE A 382 -14.23 -0.89 -8.17
C ILE A 382 -13.56 -0.64 -6.81
N SER A 383 -14.34 -0.49 -5.74
CA SER A 383 -13.88 -0.48 -4.35
C SER A 383 -14.19 -1.82 -3.70
N VAL A 384 -13.22 -2.41 -2.99
CA VAL A 384 -13.32 -3.76 -2.39
C VAL A 384 -13.11 -3.70 -0.87
N GLY A 385 -14.11 -4.15 -0.12
CA GLY A 385 -14.09 -4.42 1.31
C GLY A 385 -13.70 -3.23 2.19
N GLY A 386 -12.98 -3.49 3.28
CA GLY A 386 -12.59 -2.50 4.27
C GLY A 386 -13.64 -2.29 5.37
N PHE A 387 -13.50 -1.20 6.11
CA PHE A 387 -14.35 -0.86 7.25
C PHE A 387 -15.18 0.40 6.97
N ASN A 388 -16.40 0.43 7.49
CA ASN A 388 -17.26 1.61 7.52
C ASN A 388 -17.48 2.16 8.95
N GLN A 389 -16.83 1.56 9.94
CA GLN A 389 -16.85 1.94 11.35
C GLN A 389 -15.41 2.05 11.85
N ALA A 390 -15.04 3.20 12.42
CA ALA A 390 -13.70 3.45 12.92
C ALA A 390 -13.65 3.02 14.38
N HIS A 391 -12.63 2.26 14.71
CA HIS A 391 -12.42 1.80 16.07
C HIS A 391 -10.91 1.73 16.35
N PRO A 392 -10.42 2.23 17.49
CA PRO A 392 -8.98 2.21 17.80
C PRO A 392 -8.32 0.83 17.66
N ALA A 393 -9.04 -0.25 17.98
CA ALA A 393 -8.51 -1.61 17.84
C ALA A 393 -8.32 -2.10 16.39
N ILE A 394 -8.91 -1.43 15.38
CA ILE A 394 -8.67 -1.73 13.96
C ILE A 394 -7.23 -1.36 13.56
N ASP A 395 -6.58 -0.47 14.31
CA ASP A 395 -5.21 -0.07 14.03
C ASP A 395 -4.19 -1.01 14.64
N ASN A 396 -4.51 -1.54 15.82
CA ASN A 396 -3.60 -2.33 16.66
C ASN A 396 -3.89 -3.84 16.59
N ALA A 397 -4.83 -4.27 15.73
CA ALA A 397 -5.24 -5.66 15.52
C ALA A 397 -5.42 -6.46 16.83
N LEU A 398 -6.00 -5.84 17.87
CA LEU A 398 -6.03 -6.43 19.21
C LEU A 398 -6.81 -7.75 19.28
N PRO A 399 -6.50 -8.64 20.25
CA PRO A 399 -7.21 -9.89 20.46
C PRO A 399 -8.73 -9.70 20.58
N ILE A 400 -9.47 -10.64 20.01
CA ILE A 400 -10.90 -10.48 19.76
C ILE A 400 -11.69 -11.15 20.86
N TYR A 401 -12.48 -10.36 21.56
CA TYR A 401 -13.47 -10.84 22.53
C TYR A 401 -14.87 -10.54 21.99
N GLU A 402 -15.80 -11.48 22.18
CA GLU A 402 -17.22 -11.26 21.89
C GLU A 402 -17.71 -10.06 22.70
N ASN A 403 -18.42 -9.13 22.05
CA ASN A 403 -18.79 -7.79 22.58
C ASN A 403 -17.65 -6.77 22.73
N SER A 404 -16.44 -7.07 22.27
CA SER A 404 -15.45 -6.02 22.06
C SER A 404 -15.94 -5.04 21.00
N THR A 405 -15.54 -3.79 21.14
CA THR A 405 -15.81 -2.75 20.16
C THR A 405 -15.11 -3.01 18.81
N TYR A 406 -14.04 -3.84 18.79
CA TYR A 406 -13.49 -4.42 17.56
C TYR A 406 -14.49 -5.37 16.89
N TRP A 407 -15.05 -6.32 17.65
CA TRP A 407 -16.03 -7.27 17.14
C TRP A 407 -17.24 -6.54 16.51
N LEU A 408 -17.74 -5.49 17.16
CA LEU A 408 -18.82 -4.67 16.59
C LEU A 408 -18.47 -4.08 15.21
N ALA A 409 -17.24 -3.59 15.04
CA ALA A 409 -16.81 -2.96 13.78
C ALA A 409 -16.63 -3.95 12.61
N ILE A 410 -16.23 -5.19 12.90
CA ILE A 410 -16.06 -6.23 11.88
C ILE A 410 -17.35 -6.99 11.57
N ASN A 411 -18.30 -6.96 12.51
CA ASN A 411 -19.56 -7.69 12.44
C ASN A 411 -20.71 -6.89 11.81
N ASP A 412 -20.43 -5.68 11.34
CA ASP A 412 -21.38 -4.86 10.60
C ASP A 412 -21.49 -5.33 9.14
N LYS A 413 -22.68 -5.78 8.75
CA LYS A 413 -22.92 -6.35 7.42
C LYS A 413 -22.75 -5.28 6.35
N ASP A 414 -21.82 -5.51 5.44
CA ASP A 414 -21.63 -4.69 4.27
C ASP A 414 -22.90 -4.74 3.40
N LYS A 415 -23.42 -3.56 3.03
CA LYS A 415 -24.62 -3.45 2.20
C LYS A 415 -24.36 -3.81 0.73
N TYR A 416 -23.09 -3.92 0.35
CA TYR A 416 -22.67 -4.29 -0.99
C TYR A 416 -22.32 -5.79 -1.07
N ALA A 417 -22.76 -6.45 -2.15
CA ALA A 417 -22.45 -7.85 -2.40
C ALA A 417 -20.92 -8.06 -2.41
N GLN A 418 -20.43 -9.00 -1.59
CA GLN A 418 -19.00 -9.26 -1.39
C GLN A 418 -18.15 -8.02 -1.00
N GLY A 419 -18.79 -6.95 -0.51
CA GLY A 419 -18.16 -5.67 -0.19
C GLY A 419 -17.65 -4.92 -1.41
N ILE A 420 -18.25 -5.14 -2.58
CA ILE A 420 -17.83 -4.55 -3.86
C ILE A 420 -18.75 -3.41 -4.25
N LYS A 421 -18.21 -2.20 -4.41
CA LYS A 421 -18.94 -1.01 -4.87
C LYS A 421 -18.31 -0.46 -6.15
N VAL A 422 -19.10 0.15 -7.02
CA VAL A 422 -18.63 0.71 -8.30
C VAL A 422 -18.90 2.21 -8.35
N PHE A 423 -17.89 2.98 -8.74
CA PHE A 423 -17.98 4.42 -8.98
C PHE A 423 -17.66 4.72 -10.45
N ASP A 424 -18.43 5.59 -11.07
CA ASP A 424 -18.16 6.08 -12.41
C ASP A 424 -17.27 7.33 -12.34
N LEU A 425 -16.02 7.18 -12.77
CA LEU A 425 -14.95 8.16 -12.69
C LEU A 425 -15.18 9.40 -13.56
N THR A 426 -16.04 9.34 -14.58
CA THR A 426 -16.30 10.47 -15.49
C THR A 426 -17.53 11.27 -15.04
N SER A 427 -18.59 10.60 -14.61
CA SER A 427 -19.79 11.27 -14.06
C SER A 427 -19.60 11.69 -12.60
N LEU A 428 -18.61 11.12 -11.91
CA LEU A 428 -18.33 11.28 -10.48
C LEU A 428 -19.50 10.84 -9.60
N GLN A 429 -20.13 9.71 -9.94
CA GLN A 429 -21.29 9.16 -9.23
C GLN A 429 -21.12 7.66 -8.93
N TRP A 430 -21.74 7.22 -7.83
CA TRP A 430 -21.82 5.80 -7.50
C TRP A 430 -22.81 5.07 -8.41
N ALA A 431 -22.52 3.80 -8.70
CA ALA A 431 -23.35 2.92 -9.50
C ALA A 431 -23.66 1.62 -8.75
N ASP A 432 -24.84 1.08 -9.02
CA ASP A 432 -25.35 -0.14 -8.38
C ASP A 432 -24.92 -1.43 -9.10
N GLN A 433 -24.06 -1.31 -10.11
CA GLN A 433 -23.60 -2.43 -10.92
C GLN A 433 -22.23 -2.16 -11.55
N TRP A 434 -21.48 -3.23 -11.77
CA TRP A 434 -20.37 -3.27 -12.69
C TRP A 434 -20.89 -3.55 -14.10
N VAL A 435 -20.52 -2.69 -15.07
CA VAL A 435 -20.92 -2.85 -16.47
C VAL A 435 -19.69 -3.03 -17.36
N HIS A 436 -19.44 -4.25 -17.83
CA HIS A 436 -18.24 -4.58 -18.60
C HIS A 436 -18.14 -3.84 -19.96
N THR A 437 -19.27 -3.40 -20.53
CA THR A 437 -19.33 -2.65 -21.79
C THR A 437 -19.20 -1.14 -21.63
N THR A 438 -18.90 -0.66 -20.42
CA THR A 438 -18.79 0.78 -20.17
C THR A 438 -17.66 1.38 -21.03
N PRO A 439 -17.87 2.57 -21.63
CA PRO A 439 -16.83 3.23 -22.41
C PRO A 439 -15.54 3.48 -21.61
N SER A 440 -14.47 3.73 -22.35
CA SER A 440 -13.22 4.24 -21.77
C SER A 440 -13.45 5.54 -20.99
N TYR A 441 -12.54 5.80 -20.05
CA TYR A 441 -12.55 7.04 -19.29
C TYR A 441 -12.46 8.27 -20.18
N ASP A 442 -13.28 9.26 -19.82
CA ASP A 442 -13.16 10.64 -20.26
C ASP A 442 -13.16 11.55 -19.03
N LEU A 443 -12.64 12.76 -19.19
CA LEU A 443 -12.54 13.73 -18.11
C LEU A 443 -13.90 14.04 -17.50
N PRO A 444 -14.00 14.17 -16.17
CA PRO A 444 -15.19 14.72 -15.55
C PRO A 444 -15.50 16.13 -16.06
N THR A 445 -16.79 16.47 -16.14
CA THR A 445 -17.23 17.79 -16.64
C THR A 445 -16.54 18.94 -15.90
N VAL A 446 -16.37 18.82 -14.58
CA VAL A 446 -15.67 19.85 -13.76
C VAL A 446 -14.20 20.03 -14.16
N VAL A 447 -13.51 18.94 -14.51
CA VAL A 447 -12.12 18.95 -14.97
C VAL A 447 -12.02 19.50 -16.40
N GLN A 448 -12.94 19.09 -17.29
CA GLN A 448 -13.02 19.62 -18.65
C GLN A 448 -13.20 21.15 -18.64
N GLN A 449 -14.12 21.66 -17.82
CA GLN A 449 -14.40 23.09 -17.69
C GLN A 449 -13.18 23.86 -17.16
N PHE A 450 -12.47 23.31 -16.19
CA PHE A 450 -11.25 23.91 -15.66
C PHE A 450 -10.20 24.13 -16.76
N TYR A 451 -9.89 23.09 -17.56
CA TYR A 451 -8.91 23.23 -18.64
C TYR A 451 -9.41 24.12 -19.79
N SER A 452 -10.70 24.05 -20.14
CA SER A 452 -11.27 24.88 -21.22
C SER A 452 -11.18 26.38 -20.94
N ASN A 453 -11.15 26.76 -19.66
CA ASN A 453 -11.11 28.16 -19.24
C ASN A 453 -9.69 28.69 -18.99
N ARG A 454 -8.65 27.90 -19.29
CA ARG A 454 -7.25 28.25 -19.01
C ARG A 454 -6.41 28.29 -20.28
N LYS A 455 -5.41 29.19 -20.27
CA LYS A 455 -4.40 29.27 -21.33
C LYS A 455 -3.32 28.19 -21.20
N SER A 456 -3.07 27.72 -19.99
CA SER A 456 -2.05 26.72 -19.67
C SER A 456 -2.67 25.53 -18.96
N LYS A 457 -2.22 24.33 -19.32
CA LYS A 457 -2.56 23.08 -18.61
C LYS A 457 -1.72 22.87 -17.33
N TYR A 458 -0.70 23.69 -17.12
CA TYR A 458 0.22 23.61 -15.97
C TYR A 458 -0.24 24.50 -14.81
N PRO A 459 0.27 24.28 -13.58
CA PRO A 459 0.05 25.18 -12.46
C PRO A 459 0.56 26.59 -12.77
N ASP A 460 -0.01 27.59 -12.10
CA ASP A 460 0.41 28.98 -12.24
C ASP A 460 1.83 29.23 -11.70
N SER A 461 2.30 28.37 -10.78
CA SER A 461 3.65 28.37 -10.25
C SER A 461 4.13 26.95 -9.94
N TRP A 462 5.39 26.68 -10.26
CA TRP A 462 6.07 25.44 -9.87
C TRP A 462 6.82 25.63 -8.55
N SER A 463 6.67 24.67 -7.64
CA SER A 463 7.46 24.64 -6.41
C SER A 463 8.89 24.13 -6.65
N ASP A 464 9.10 23.36 -7.72
CA ASP A 464 10.40 22.84 -8.13
C ASP A 464 10.62 23.00 -9.65
N SER A 465 11.71 23.67 -10.03
CA SER A 465 12.04 23.95 -11.44
C SER A 465 12.50 22.71 -12.22
N LYS A 466 13.07 21.70 -11.55
CA LYS A 466 13.45 20.43 -12.20
C LYS A 466 12.19 19.62 -12.50
N LEU A 467 11.23 19.60 -11.58
CA LEU A 467 9.93 18.98 -11.84
C LEU A 467 9.24 19.65 -13.03
N GLN A 468 9.18 20.99 -13.05
CA GLN A 468 8.68 21.74 -14.22
C GLN A 468 9.32 21.27 -15.53
N SER A 469 10.66 21.16 -15.53
CA SER A 469 11.41 20.74 -16.71
C SER A 469 11.05 19.33 -17.18
N ILE A 470 10.72 18.41 -16.26
CA ILE A 470 10.26 17.05 -16.61
C ILE A 470 8.92 17.13 -17.34
N PHE A 471 7.99 17.93 -16.83
CA PHE A 471 6.65 18.09 -17.39
C PHE A 471 6.65 18.77 -18.77
N GLU A 472 7.49 19.78 -18.97
CA GLU A 472 7.59 20.55 -20.22
C GLU A 472 8.34 19.78 -21.32
N LYS A 473 9.42 19.04 -20.98
CA LYS A 473 10.18 18.24 -21.95
C LYS A 473 9.37 17.11 -22.57
N THR A 474 8.43 16.55 -21.82
CA THR A 474 7.54 15.51 -22.35
C THR A 474 6.54 16.09 -23.35
N SER A 475 6.05 17.31 -23.14
CA SER A 475 5.12 17.98 -24.05
C SER A 475 5.72 18.21 -25.45
N THR A 476 7.02 18.52 -25.53
CA THR A 476 7.70 18.74 -26.83
C THR A 476 7.94 17.47 -27.64
N LYS A 477 7.88 16.29 -27.01
CA LYS A 477 7.97 15.00 -27.72
C LYS A 477 6.65 14.57 -28.36
N THR A 478 5.51 15.11 -27.93
CA THR A 478 4.18 14.73 -28.45
C THR A 478 3.72 15.60 -29.63
N SER A 479 4.44 16.67 -29.97
CA SER A 479 4.04 17.64 -31.02
C SER A 479 4.55 17.33 -32.44
N THR A 480 5.16 16.18 -32.71
CA THR A 480 5.54 15.78 -34.08
C THR A 480 4.58 14.75 -34.65
N SER A 481 3.55 15.22 -35.37
CA SER A 481 2.78 14.42 -36.33
C SER A 481 3.18 14.84 -37.76
N PRO A 482 3.32 13.90 -38.73
CA PRO A 482 3.83 14.21 -40.07
C PRO A 482 2.71 14.50 -41.09
N SER A 483 3.05 15.25 -42.15
CA SER A 483 2.48 15.28 -43.53
C SER A 483 2.17 16.72 -44.01
N PRO A 484 2.24 17.08 -45.33
CA PRO A 484 2.42 16.23 -46.52
C PRO A 484 3.58 16.60 -47.46
N SER A 485 3.86 15.69 -48.41
CA SER A 485 4.78 15.81 -49.55
C SER A 485 4.59 17.06 -50.41
N PRO A 486 5.63 17.44 -51.18
CA PRO A 486 5.50 17.25 -52.63
C PRO A 486 6.72 16.62 -53.31
N SER A 487 6.44 16.10 -54.50
CA SER A 487 7.30 15.40 -55.44
C SER A 487 8.42 16.25 -56.06
N GLY A 488 9.57 15.62 -56.31
CA GLY A 488 10.63 16.16 -57.17
C GLY A 488 11.79 15.18 -57.32
N LYS A 489 11.95 14.60 -58.52
CA LYS A 489 13.02 13.65 -58.89
C LYS A 489 14.37 14.37 -59.01
N GLY A 490 15.44 13.77 -58.47
CA GLY A 490 16.84 14.12 -58.75
C GLY A 490 17.79 13.06 -58.15
N LYS A 491 18.69 12.54 -58.99
CA LYS A 491 19.52 11.34 -58.78
C LYS A 491 20.76 11.55 -57.91
N ASP A 492 21.10 10.47 -57.20
CA ASP A 492 22.41 9.89 -56.86
C ASP A 492 23.54 10.76 -56.27
N SER A 493 23.88 10.49 -55.00
CA SER A 493 25.22 9.98 -54.63
C SER A 493 25.32 9.57 -53.16
N GLY A 494 25.47 8.26 -52.92
CA GLY A 494 26.21 7.58 -51.83
C GLY A 494 26.09 8.04 -50.37
N SER A 495 25.56 7.17 -49.50
CA SER A 495 26.38 6.35 -48.58
C SER A 495 25.51 5.68 -47.48
N HIS A 496 25.62 4.35 -47.40
CA HIS A 496 25.42 3.46 -46.24
C HIS A 496 24.13 3.54 -45.40
N ASP A 497 23.26 2.56 -45.61
CA ASP A 497 22.30 2.06 -44.61
C ASP A 497 23.03 1.28 -43.51
N HIS A 498 22.81 1.65 -42.25
CA HIS A 498 22.85 0.73 -41.12
C HIS A 498 21.63 0.94 -40.23
N ALA A 499 20.68 0.01 -40.39
CA ALA A 499 19.73 -0.38 -39.37
C ALA A 499 20.45 -0.84 -38.09
N GLY A 500 19.86 -0.54 -36.94
CA GLY A 500 20.22 -1.14 -35.64
C GLY A 500 21.07 -0.25 -34.72
N LEU A 501 20.41 0.56 -33.89
CA LEU A 501 21.05 1.19 -32.73
C LEU A 501 20.17 1.12 -31.48
N ILE A 502 19.81 -0.11 -31.09
CA ILE A 502 19.50 -0.49 -29.70
C ILE A 502 20.14 -1.86 -29.47
N ALA A 503 21.45 -1.85 -29.19
CA ALA A 503 22.24 -2.92 -28.55
C ALA A 503 23.73 -2.55 -28.69
N GLY A 504 24.41 -2.22 -27.58
CA GLY A 504 25.86 -1.98 -27.68
C GLY A 504 26.57 -1.26 -26.54
N CYS A 505 26.31 -1.59 -25.26
CA CYS A 505 27.20 -1.18 -24.16
C CYS A 505 27.67 -2.35 -23.27
N ILE A 506 27.76 -3.59 -23.79
CA ILE A 506 28.16 -4.75 -22.97
C ILE A 506 29.60 -5.25 -23.24
N VAL A 507 30.27 -4.84 -24.33
CA VAL A 507 31.59 -5.42 -24.67
C VAL A 507 32.79 -4.62 -24.09
N GLY A 508 32.59 -3.39 -23.59
CA GLY A 508 33.67 -2.60 -22.98
C GLY A 508 34.00 -2.96 -21.51
N GLY A 509 33.01 -3.39 -20.74
CA GLY A 509 33.18 -3.66 -19.29
C GLY A 509 33.87 -4.99 -18.99
N VAL A 510 33.65 -6.01 -19.81
CA VAL A 510 34.19 -7.36 -19.57
C VAL A 510 35.71 -7.42 -19.77
N LEU A 511 36.25 -6.66 -20.73
CA LEU A 511 37.70 -6.57 -20.93
C LEU A 511 38.40 -5.81 -19.79
N ILE A 512 37.75 -4.79 -19.22
CA ILE A 512 38.29 -4.02 -18.09
C ILE A 512 38.27 -4.85 -16.80
N LEU A 513 37.19 -5.60 -16.54
CA LEU A 513 37.10 -6.50 -15.40
C LEU A 513 38.11 -7.66 -15.47
N ALA A 514 38.32 -8.24 -16.67
CA ALA A 514 39.34 -9.27 -16.87
C ALA A 514 40.77 -8.75 -16.62
N LEU A 515 41.05 -7.51 -17.03
CA LEU A 515 42.34 -6.84 -16.79
C LEU A 515 42.57 -6.55 -15.30
N ILE A 516 41.55 -6.12 -14.56
CA ILE A 516 41.66 -5.87 -13.11
C ILE A 516 41.93 -7.17 -12.34
N VAL A 517 41.24 -8.25 -12.69
CA VAL A 517 41.47 -9.57 -12.06
C VAL A 517 42.88 -10.08 -12.35
N ALA A 518 43.35 -9.97 -13.60
CA ALA A 518 44.70 -10.38 -13.97
C ALA A 518 45.79 -9.57 -13.21
N ILE A 519 45.60 -8.25 -13.06
CA ILE A 519 46.52 -7.39 -12.32
C ILE A 519 46.54 -7.75 -10.83
N THR A 520 45.37 -7.98 -10.21
CA THR A 520 45.31 -8.37 -8.80
C THR A 520 45.96 -9.73 -8.53
N TRP A 521 45.86 -10.68 -9.47
CA TRP A 521 46.49 -11.99 -9.34
C TRP A 521 48.02 -11.93 -9.53
N CYS A 522 48.52 -11.11 -10.45
CA CYS A 522 49.96 -10.90 -10.63
C CYS A 522 50.63 -10.21 -9.43
N ILE A 523 49.89 -9.38 -8.68
CA ILE A 523 50.40 -8.70 -7.48
C ILE A 523 50.36 -9.62 -6.25
N SER A 524 49.35 -10.51 -6.13
CA SER A 524 49.26 -11.47 -5.03
C SER A 524 50.23 -12.66 -5.16
N GLY A 525 50.64 -13.01 -6.38
CA GLY A 525 51.63 -14.06 -6.65
C GLY A 525 53.09 -13.72 -6.31
N ARG A 526 53.40 -12.50 -5.86
CA ARG A 526 54.77 -12.05 -5.54
C ARG A 526 55.07 -11.84 -4.06
N ARG A 527 54.19 -12.22 -3.14
CA ARG A 527 54.48 -12.12 -1.70
C ARG A 527 54.67 -13.51 -1.09
N THR A 528 55.93 -13.89 -0.90
CA THR A 528 56.34 -15.02 -0.06
C THR A 528 55.99 -14.74 1.41
N PRO A 529 55.60 -15.77 2.20
CA PRO A 529 55.27 -15.60 3.60
C PRO A 529 56.57 -15.52 4.43
N THR A 530 56.73 -14.48 5.25
CA THR A 530 57.81 -14.42 6.24
C THR A 530 57.27 -13.96 7.58
N GLY A 531 57.35 -14.87 8.57
CA GLY A 531 57.93 -14.61 9.90
C GLY A 531 57.19 -13.71 10.89
N GLN A 532 56.85 -14.31 12.03
CA GLN A 532 56.37 -13.70 13.28
C GLN A 532 57.24 -12.54 13.82
N GLY A 533 56.63 -11.62 14.56
CA GLY A 533 57.29 -10.63 15.42
C GLY A 533 56.31 -9.94 16.39
N PHE A 534 56.75 -9.72 17.63
CA PHE A 534 55.98 -9.58 18.88
C PHE A 534 55.98 -8.11 19.42
N PHE A 535 55.06 -7.82 20.37
CA PHE A 535 54.94 -6.66 21.32
C PHE A 535 54.48 -5.30 20.73
N ARG A 536 53.65 -4.46 21.39
CA ARG A 536 53.23 -4.31 22.80
C ARG A 536 51.93 -3.49 22.91
N THR A 537 51.27 -3.68 24.04
CA THR A 537 50.01 -3.10 24.57
C THR A 537 50.00 -1.58 24.83
N SER A 538 48.81 -0.98 24.85
CA SER A 538 48.35 -0.07 25.91
C SER A 538 46.81 -0.03 25.97
N ASP A 539 46.32 -0.01 27.20
CA ASP A 539 44.97 -0.32 27.66
C ASP A 539 43.93 0.80 27.49
N ALA A 540 42.64 0.42 27.44
CA ALA A 540 41.58 1.05 28.24
C ALA A 540 40.30 0.18 28.28
N VAL A 541 40.22 -0.64 29.34
CA VAL A 541 39.08 -0.92 30.23
C VAL A 541 37.66 -0.96 29.63
N GLY A 542 37.06 -2.15 29.66
CA GLY A 542 35.63 -2.38 29.46
C GLY A 542 34.84 -2.45 30.77
N ILE A 543 33.51 -2.55 30.63
CA ILE A 543 32.63 -3.29 31.54
C ILE A 543 31.62 -4.06 30.68
N SER A 544 31.65 -5.38 30.84
CA SER A 544 30.73 -6.36 30.27
C SER A 544 29.69 -6.74 31.32
N ARG A 545 28.43 -6.97 30.92
CA ARG A 545 27.56 -7.97 31.57
C ARG A 545 26.67 -8.65 30.55
N HIS A 546 26.97 -9.92 30.31
CA HIS A 546 26.06 -10.92 29.75
C HIS A 546 24.98 -11.30 30.78
N VAL A 547 23.75 -11.51 30.30
CA VAL A 547 22.78 -12.39 30.97
C VAL A 547 22.35 -13.43 29.94
N ALA A 548 22.57 -14.70 30.26
CA ALA A 548 22.08 -15.86 29.52
C ALA A 548 20.83 -16.40 30.22
N TYR A 549 19.85 -16.86 29.45
CA TYR A 549 18.80 -17.74 29.95
C TYR A 549 18.64 -18.95 29.01
N ASN A 550 18.66 -20.13 29.63
CA ASN A 550 18.43 -21.44 29.01
C ASN A 550 17.00 -21.91 29.30
N HIS A 551 16.42 -22.64 28.34
CA HIS A 551 15.13 -23.32 28.41
C HIS A 551 15.16 -24.65 29.20
N GLY A 552 14.02 -25.02 29.81
CA GLY A 552 13.68 -26.42 30.11
C GLY A 552 12.54 -26.66 31.12
N GLY A 553 11.46 -27.31 30.66
CA GLY A 553 10.73 -28.42 31.33
C GLY A 553 9.86 -28.20 32.60
N GLN A 554 8.56 -28.52 32.48
CA GLN A 554 7.55 -28.77 33.56
C GLN A 554 7.77 -30.13 34.30
N PRO A 555 6.95 -30.60 35.30
CA PRO A 555 5.90 -29.96 36.16
C PRO A 555 5.94 -30.33 37.68
N SER A 556 4.99 -29.77 38.46
CA SER A 556 4.24 -30.31 39.63
C SER A 556 4.51 -29.79 41.06
N THR A 557 3.42 -29.78 41.83
CA THR A 557 3.20 -29.73 43.30
C THR A 557 2.90 -28.40 44.02
N GLU A 558 1.85 -28.49 44.85
CA GLU A 558 1.18 -27.50 45.71
C GLU A 558 2.00 -27.13 46.96
N LEU A 559 1.78 -25.91 47.50
CA LEU A 559 1.20 -25.61 48.84
C LEU A 559 1.66 -24.25 49.40
N GLU A 560 0.66 -23.52 49.90
CA GLU A 560 0.65 -22.60 51.06
C GLU A 560 1.60 -21.39 51.14
N GLY A 561 0.97 -20.22 51.01
CA GLY A 561 0.79 -19.29 52.12
C GLY A 561 2.01 -18.51 52.61
N LEU A 562 2.04 -17.20 52.31
CA LEU A 562 2.45 -16.19 53.28
C LEU A 562 2.00 -14.79 52.87
N ASP A 563 1.13 -14.27 53.73
CA ASP A 563 0.65 -12.91 53.89
C ASP A 563 1.77 -11.86 53.86
N ARG A 564 1.54 -10.72 53.18
CA ARG A 564 2.29 -9.46 53.37
C ARG A 564 1.55 -8.25 52.78
N THR A 565 0.74 -7.65 53.63
CA THR A 565 0.73 -6.20 53.99
C THR A 565 0.95 -5.17 52.86
N ILE A 566 -0.12 -4.43 52.56
CA ILE A 566 -0.12 -3.19 51.78
C ILE A 566 0.41 -2.05 52.67
N HIS A 567 1.43 -1.34 52.21
CA HIS A 567 1.81 -0.04 52.75
C HIS A 567 1.32 1.06 51.80
N GLU A 568 0.32 1.83 52.25
CA GLU A 568 -0.01 3.15 51.72
C GLU A 568 1.16 4.11 51.97
N VAL A 569 1.48 4.93 50.98
CA VAL A 569 2.36 6.10 51.13
C VAL A 569 1.51 7.34 50.89
N ASP A 570 1.21 8.03 51.98
CA ASP A 570 0.68 9.39 52.01
C ASP A 570 1.68 10.39 51.41
N VAL A 571 1.18 11.29 50.56
CA VAL A 571 1.89 12.50 50.12
C VAL A 571 1.03 13.73 50.43
N PRO A 572 1.53 14.76 51.13
CA PRO A 572 0.73 15.90 51.60
C PRO A 572 0.51 16.99 50.53
N PRO A 573 -0.50 17.86 50.70
CA PRO A 573 -0.91 18.85 49.70
C PRO A 573 -0.04 20.10 49.70
N ALA A 574 0.22 20.66 48.51
CA ALA A 574 0.87 21.95 48.33
C ALA A 574 -0.16 23.09 48.22
N GLU A 575 0.07 24.15 49.00
CA GLU A 575 -0.79 25.33 49.11
C GLU A 575 -0.76 26.28 47.91
N LEU A 576 -1.88 26.97 47.73
CA LEU A 576 -2.18 28.04 46.78
C LEU A 576 -1.30 29.29 46.97
N GLY A 577 -0.65 29.74 45.89
CA GLY A 577 -0.11 31.09 45.72
C GLY A 577 -0.96 31.91 44.76
N SER A 578 -1.22 33.17 45.12
CA SER A 578 -2.23 34.09 44.60
C SER A 578 -2.00 34.71 43.20
N LYS A 579 -3.13 34.95 42.54
CA LYS A 579 -3.48 35.87 41.42
C LYS A 579 -2.46 36.96 41.00
N VAL A 580 -2.27 37.07 39.68
CA VAL A 580 -2.14 38.35 38.96
C VAL A 580 -3.08 38.33 37.75
N GLU A 581 -4.02 39.26 37.72
CA GLU A 581 -5.08 39.44 36.72
C GLU A 581 -4.66 40.58 35.78
N LEU A 582 -4.42 40.28 34.49
CA LEU A 582 -4.14 41.28 33.46
C LEU A 582 -5.43 41.61 32.71
N ARG A 583 -5.94 42.82 32.92
CA ARG A 583 -7.02 43.43 32.14
C ARG A 583 -6.56 43.74 30.72
N HIS A 584 -7.39 43.45 29.74
CA HIS A 584 -7.39 44.17 28.47
C HIS A 584 -8.82 44.57 28.12
N GLU A 585 -9.01 45.87 27.89
CA GLU A 585 -10.27 46.53 27.62
C GLU A 585 -10.71 46.29 26.17
N LEU A 586 -12.00 46.05 25.96
CA LEU A 586 -12.65 46.07 24.65
C LEU A 586 -13.33 47.43 24.44
N PRO A 587 -13.19 48.08 23.26
CA PRO A 587 -13.91 49.30 22.98
C PRO A 587 -15.37 49.00 22.59
N ARG A 588 -16.25 49.79 23.20
CA ARG A 588 -17.71 49.78 23.08
C ARG A 588 -18.12 50.63 21.87
N THR A 589 -18.86 50.08 20.91
CA THR A 589 -19.63 50.86 19.93
C THR A 589 -21.12 50.74 20.25
N GLU A 590 -21.73 51.89 20.54
CA GLU A 590 -23.16 52.07 20.82
C GLU A 590 -23.97 52.16 19.52
N LEU A 591 -25.13 51.51 19.48
CA LEU A 591 -26.28 51.87 18.64
C LEU A 591 -27.55 51.66 19.47
N PRO A 592 -28.44 52.67 19.58
CA PRO A 592 -29.65 52.55 20.37
C PRO A 592 -30.80 51.92 19.55
N ARG A 593 -31.56 51.03 20.20
CA ARG A 593 -32.84 50.50 19.75
C ARG A 593 -33.93 51.15 20.61
N GLU A 594 -34.74 52.03 20.01
CA GLU A 594 -36.04 52.44 20.58
C GLU A 594 -37.18 51.90 19.70
N LEU A 595 -38.13 51.25 20.37
CA LEU A 595 -39.56 51.11 20.07
C LEU A 595 -40.24 51.16 21.45
N PRO A 596 -41.46 51.72 21.66
CA PRO A 596 -42.62 51.53 20.78
C PRO A 596 -43.54 52.77 20.59
N GLY A 597 -44.34 52.73 19.52
CA GLY A 597 -45.44 53.66 19.22
C GLY A 597 -46.09 53.32 17.89
#